data_AF-A0A820IGP8-F1
#
_entry.id   AF-A0A820IGP8-F1
#
_cell.length_a   1.000
_cell.length_b   1.000
_cell.length_c   1.000
_cell.angle_alpha   90.00
_cell.angle_beta   90.00
_cell.angle_gamma   90.00
#
_symmetry.space_group_name_H-M   'P 1'
#
loop_
_entity.id
_entity.type
_entity.pdbx_description
1 polymer ?
#
loop_
_entity_poly.entity_id
_entity_poly.type
_entity_poly.pdbx_seq_one_letter_code
_entity_poly.pdbx_strand_id
1 'polypeptide(L)'
;TAHFQLVLSRDHRFGIDSIPIGICYAGIGDHGFSRPRLFTAVPLINQYPVGSIILGNPYYGLRKPPDLLHWCQKMKLTSAILHGFSLGGHMASLAFTK
;
A
#
# COMPACT_ATOMS: atom_id res chain seq x y z
N THR A 1 16.00 4.84 -6.75
CA THR A 1 15.36 5.25 -5.49
C THR A 1 13.86 5.08 -5.63
N ALA A 2 13.21 4.44 -4.67
CA ALA A 2 11.77 4.23 -4.70
C ALA A 2 11.05 5.11 -3.69
N HIS A 3 9.91 5.67 -4.10
CA HIS A 3 9.09 6.53 -3.24
C HIS A 3 7.77 5.83 -2.94
N PHE A 4 7.35 5.88 -1.67
CA PHE A 4 6.07 5.40 -1.22
C PHE A 4 5.41 6.44 -0.32
N GLN A 5 4.09 6.40 -0.23
CA GLN A 5 3.31 7.23 0.67
C GLN A 5 2.51 6.35 1.62
N LEU A 6 2.70 6.54 2.92
CA LEU A 6 1.88 5.92 3.95
C LEU A 6 0.71 6.86 4.28
N VAL A 7 -0.51 6.32 4.24
CA VAL A 7 -1.74 6.99 4.64
C VAL A 7 -2.34 6.23 5.81
N LEU A 8 -2.50 6.90 6.95
CA LEU A 8 -3.08 6.34 8.17
C LEU A 8 -4.23 7.21 8.65
N SER A 9 -5.19 6.58 9.34
CA SER A 9 -6.19 7.32 10.11
C SER A 9 -5.50 8.08 11.24
N ARG A 10 -5.97 9.30 11.56
CA ARG A 10 -5.47 10.08 12.70
C ARG A 10 -5.85 9.47 14.05
N ASP A 11 -6.86 8.60 14.07
CA ASP A 11 -7.42 8.03 15.30
C ASP A 11 -6.68 6.72 15.65
N HIS A 12 -5.52 6.85 16.30
CA HIS A 12 -4.62 5.74 16.65
C HIS A 12 -4.92 5.15 18.04
N ARG A 13 -6.19 4.95 18.40
CA ARG A 13 -6.58 4.51 19.77
C ARG A 13 -5.94 3.20 20.22
N PHE A 14 -5.48 2.38 19.27
CA PHE A 14 -4.92 1.06 19.51
C PHE A 14 -3.44 0.93 19.10
N GLY A 15 -2.77 2.03 18.74
CA GLY A 15 -1.42 2.02 18.17
C GLY A 15 -1.41 1.92 16.64
N ILE A 16 -0.24 2.10 16.02
CA ILE A 16 -0.08 2.01 14.55
C ILE A 16 0.03 0.53 14.11
N ASP A 17 0.53 -0.31 15.01
CA ASP A 17 0.72 -1.74 14.91
C ASP A 17 -0.61 -2.53 14.83
N SER A 18 -1.67 -2.00 15.43
CA SER A 18 -3.01 -2.61 15.40
C SER A 18 -3.81 -2.26 14.14
N ILE A 19 -3.34 -1.31 13.32
CA ILE A 19 -4.07 -0.86 12.13
C ILE A 19 -3.69 -1.76 10.96
N PRO A 20 -4.63 -2.52 10.38
CA PRO A 20 -4.35 -3.29 9.17
C PRO A 20 -3.95 -2.34 8.04
N ILE A 21 -2.88 -2.68 7.32
CA ILE A 21 -2.35 -1.87 6.22
C ILE A 21 -2.52 -2.59 4.89
N GLY A 22 -3.16 -1.93 3.92
CA GLY A 22 -3.18 -2.36 2.52
C GLY A 22 -1.99 -1.80 1.73
N ILE A 23 -1.35 -2.60 0.88
CA ILE A 23 -0.30 -2.15 -0.04
C ILE A 23 -0.93 -1.97 -1.43
N CYS A 24 -0.98 -0.73 -1.89
CA CYS A 24 -1.55 -0.33 -3.17
C CYS A 24 -0.43 -0.07 -4.20
N TYR A 25 -0.39 -0.85 -5.27
CA TYR A 25 0.50 -0.64 -6.39
C TYR A 25 -0.09 0.38 -7.38
N ALA A 26 0.68 1.44 -7.69
CA ALA A 26 0.31 2.41 -8.71
C ALA A 26 0.23 1.77 -10.11
N GLY A 27 -0.71 2.22 -10.93
CA GLY A 27 -0.88 1.77 -12.31
C GLY A 27 0.08 2.44 -13.30
N ILE A 28 0.06 1.99 -14.55
CA ILE A 28 0.75 2.68 -15.66
C ILE A 28 0.10 4.06 -15.86
N GLY A 29 0.90 5.12 -15.87
CA GLY A 29 0.42 6.50 -16.04
C GLY A 29 0.08 7.24 -14.74
N ASP A 30 0.11 6.56 -13.60
CA ASP A 30 0.03 7.21 -12.28
C ASP A 30 1.39 7.84 -11.94
N HIS A 31 1.63 9.05 -12.45
CA HIS A 31 2.84 9.84 -12.18
C HIS A 31 2.83 10.49 -10.77
N GLY A 32 2.20 9.83 -9.80
CA GLY A 32 2.06 10.34 -8.43
C GLY A 32 1.13 9.49 -7.57
N PHE A 33 0.94 9.93 -6.33
CA PHE A 33 0.17 9.19 -5.32
C PHE A 33 -1.33 9.57 -5.30
N SER A 34 -1.73 10.60 -6.04
CA SER A 34 -3.05 11.23 -5.90
C SER A 34 -4.22 10.32 -6.25
N ARG A 35 -4.13 9.54 -7.34
CA ARG A 35 -5.22 8.65 -7.76
C ARG A 35 -5.40 7.46 -6.80
N PRO A 36 -4.36 6.66 -6.49
CA PRO A 36 -4.50 5.61 -5.48
C PRO A 36 -4.91 6.16 -4.11
N ARG A 37 -4.46 7.38 -3.76
CA ARG A 37 -4.88 8.02 -2.52
C ARG A 37 -6.37 8.33 -2.50
N LEU A 38 -6.88 8.99 -3.53
CA LEU A 38 -8.27 9.45 -3.60
C LEU A 38 -9.25 8.28 -3.77
N PHE A 39 -8.91 7.31 -4.62
CA PHE A 39 -9.82 6.21 -4.97
C PHE A 39 -9.69 4.99 -4.07
N THR A 40 -8.67 4.92 -3.21
CA THR A 40 -8.41 3.72 -2.40
C THR A 40 -8.09 4.07 -0.96
N ALA A 41 -6.99 4.77 -0.69
CA ALA A 41 -6.56 5.02 0.69
C ALA A 41 -7.55 5.85 1.51
N VAL A 42 -8.12 6.90 0.91
CA VAL A 42 -9.10 7.78 1.57
C VAL A 42 -10.42 7.05 1.86
N PRO A 43 -11.05 6.35 0.89
CA PRO A 43 -12.22 5.51 1.17
C PRO A 43 -11.96 4.45 2.23
N LEU A 44 -10.80 3.79 2.20
CA LEU A 44 -10.45 2.76 3.18
C LEU A 44 -10.41 3.32 4.59
N ILE A 45 -9.74 4.46 4.82
CA ILE A 45 -9.65 5.10 6.13
C ILE A 45 -11.01 5.64 6.62
N ASN A 46 -11.84 6.14 5.69
CA ASN A 46 -13.12 6.73 6.04
C ASN A 46 -14.20 5.68 6.35
N GLN A 47 -14.17 4.53 5.67
CA GLN A 47 -15.17 3.46 5.83
C GLN A 47 -14.71 2.38 6.80
N TYR A 48 -13.41 2.17 6.93
CA TYR A 48 -12.79 1.13 7.76
C TYR A 48 -11.57 1.70 8.51
N PRO A 49 -11.17 1.13 9.66
CA PRO A 49 -9.93 1.53 10.33
C PRO A 49 -8.72 0.89 9.63
N VAL A 50 -8.58 1.05 8.31
CA VAL A 50 -7.56 0.41 7.47
C VAL A 50 -6.66 1.48 6.85
N GLY A 51 -5.36 1.39 7.11
CA GLY A 51 -4.36 2.26 6.50
C GLY A 51 -3.95 1.76 5.10
N SER A 52 -3.22 2.59 4.35
CA SER A 52 -2.74 2.19 3.02
C SER A 52 -1.33 2.72 2.75
N ILE A 53 -0.48 1.85 2.22
CA ILE A 53 0.81 2.20 1.64
C ILE A 53 0.63 2.27 0.13
N ILE A 54 0.85 3.44 -0.45
CA ILE A 54 0.81 3.65 -1.89
C ILE A 54 2.23 3.59 -2.40
N LEU A 55 2.50 2.60 -3.24
CA LEU A 55 3.80 2.44 -3.87
C LEU A 55 3.81 3.21 -5.18
N GLY A 56 4.63 4.27 -5.24
CA GLY A 56 4.93 4.97 -6.48
C GLY A 56 5.70 4.06 -7.42
N ASN A 57 5.74 4.40 -8.70
CA ASN A 57 6.20 3.48 -9.72
C ASN A 57 7.71 3.62 -10.05
N PRO A 58 8.56 2.83 -9.39
CA PRO A 58 9.80 2.32 -9.99
C PRO A 58 9.94 0.79 -9.88
N TYR A 59 8.87 0.07 -9.51
CA TYR A 59 8.87 -1.38 -9.28
C TYR A 59 8.31 -2.20 -10.45
N TYR A 60 8.26 -1.65 -11.67
CA TYR A 60 7.86 -2.41 -12.86
C TYR A 60 8.56 -3.79 -12.90
N GLY A 61 7.77 -4.87 -12.78
CA GLY A 61 8.26 -6.25 -12.84
C GLY A 61 8.77 -6.86 -11.52
N LEU A 62 8.86 -6.09 -10.42
CA LEU A 62 9.24 -6.63 -9.11
C LEU A 62 8.01 -7.14 -8.35
N ARG A 63 7.88 -8.46 -8.22
CA ARG A 63 6.70 -9.12 -7.59
C ARG A 63 6.42 -8.65 -6.17
N LYS A 64 7.46 -8.32 -5.41
CA LYS A 64 7.36 -8.00 -3.98
C LYS A 64 8.51 -7.05 -3.63
N PRO A 65 8.27 -5.78 -3.28
CA PRO A 65 9.36 -4.86 -2.91
C PRO A 65 9.96 -5.29 -1.55
N PRO A 66 11.15 -5.90 -1.53
CA PRO A 66 11.68 -6.52 -0.30
C PRO A 66 11.98 -5.48 0.77
N ASP A 67 12.50 -4.32 0.38
CA ASP A 67 12.84 -3.22 1.27
C ASP A 67 11.60 -2.62 1.95
N LEU A 68 10.49 -2.52 1.20
CA LEU A 68 9.23 -2.02 1.73
C LEU A 68 8.68 -2.96 2.80
N LEU A 69 8.72 -4.27 2.56
CA LEU A 69 8.22 -5.24 3.53
C LEU A 69 9.10 -5.33 4.77
N HIS A 70 10.41 -5.26 4.58
CA HIS A 70 11.34 -5.21 5.69
C HIS A 70 11.11 -3.95 6.54
N TRP A 71 10.84 -2.81 5.89
CA TRP A 71 10.43 -1.58 6.58
C TRP A 71 9.09 -1.73 7.30
N CYS A 72 8.07 -2.34 6.68
CA CYS A 72 6.78 -2.61 7.34
C CYS A 72 6.95 -3.49 8.58
N GLN A 73 7.78 -4.53 8.50
CA GLN A 73 8.11 -5.39 9.64
C GLN A 73 8.79 -4.61 10.77
N LYS A 74 9.76 -3.76 10.44
CA LYS A 74 10.43 -2.88 11.41
C LYS A 74 9.46 -1.90 12.09
N MET A 75 8.49 -1.40 11.32
CA MET A 75 7.43 -0.50 11.80
C MET A 75 6.29 -1.24 12.50
N LYS A 76 6.38 -2.58 12.62
CA LYS A 76 5.33 -3.45 13.19
C LYS A 76 3.97 -3.30 12.51
N LEU A 77 3.97 -2.96 11.23
CA LEU A 77 2.74 -2.83 10.44
C LEU A 77 2.23 -4.21 10.04
N THR A 78 0.98 -4.49 10.36
CA THR A 78 0.29 -5.71 9.90
C THR A 78 -0.22 -5.47 8.48
N SER A 79 0.60 -5.82 7.48
CA SER A 79 0.18 -5.75 6.07
C SER A 79 -0.82 -6.85 5.77
N ALA A 80 -2.09 -6.49 5.52
CA ALA A 80 -3.19 -7.44 5.40
C ALA A 80 -3.63 -7.68 3.95
N ILE A 81 -3.43 -6.71 3.05
CA ILE A 81 -4.01 -6.76 1.69
C ILE A 81 -3.03 -6.20 0.67
N LEU A 82 -2.88 -6.90 -0.46
CA LEU A 82 -2.17 -6.41 -1.66
C LEU A 82 -3.21 -6.11 -2.74
N HIS A 83 -3.21 -4.91 -3.30
CA HIS A 83 -4.16 -4.51 -4.34
C HIS A 83 -3.57 -3.43 -5.24
N GLY A 84 -4.20 -3.17 -6.38
CA GLY A 84 -3.78 -2.12 -7.29
C GLY A 84 -4.69 -2.07 -8.52
N PHE A 85 -4.60 -0.99 -9.29
CA PHE A 85 -5.40 -0.83 -10.50
C PHE A 85 -4.63 -1.33 -11.73
N SER A 86 -5.30 -2.08 -12.61
CA SER A 86 -4.73 -2.60 -13.87
C SER A 86 -3.43 -3.39 -13.62
N LEU A 87 -2.28 -2.92 -14.12
CA LEU A 87 -0.98 -3.52 -13.86
C LEU A 87 -0.70 -3.67 -12.36
N GLY A 88 -1.11 -2.71 -11.52
CA GLY A 88 -0.94 -2.81 -10.08
C GLY A 88 -1.72 -3.98 -9.46
N GLY A 89 -2.88 -4.32 -10.03
CA GLY A 89 -3.66 -5.51 -9.65
C GLY A 89 -2.98 -6.80 -10.08
N HIS A 90 -2.42 -6.83 -11.29
CA HIS A 90 -1.61 -7.96 -11.74
C HIS A 90 -0.38 -8.18 -10.83
N MET A 91 0.30 -7.10 -10.44
CA MET A 91 1.41 -7.16 -9.49
C MET A 91 0.98 -7.64 -8.11
N ALA A 92 -0.20 -7.23 -7.63
CA ALA A 92 -0.77 -7.74 -6.37
C ALA A 92 -1.03 -9.27 -6.44
N SER A 93 -1.59 -9.77 -7.55
CA SER A 93 -1.81 -11.22 -7.74
C SER A 93 -0.49 -12.00 -7.85
N LEU A 94 0.52 -11.44 -8.51
CA LEU A 94 1.86 -12.02 -8.58
C LEU A 94 2.59 -12.02 -7.22
N ALA A 95 2.28 -11.05 -6.36
CA ALA A 95 2.82 -10.95 -5.00
C ALA A 95 2.22 -12.00 -4.05
N PHE A 96 1.00 -12.49 -4.32
CA PHE A 96 0.28 -13.44 -3.47
C PHE A 96 0.56 -14.91 -3.83
N THR A 97 0.98 -15.20 -5.06
CA THR A 97 1.12 -16.58 -5.58
C THR A 97 2.43 -17.28 -5.20
N LYS A 98 3.19 -16.78 -4.23
CA LYS A 98 4.38 -17.45 -3.67
C LYS A 98 4.55 -17.21 -2.18
#